data_AF-A0A7X0Z514-F1
#
_entry.id   AF-A0A7X0Z514-F1
#
_cell.length_a   1.000
_cell.length_b   1.000
_cell.length_c   1.000
_cell.angle_alpha   90.00
_cell.angle_beta   90.00
_cell.angle_gamma   90.00
#
_symmetry.space_group_name_H-M   'P 1'
#
loop_
_entity.id
_entity.type
_entity.pdbx_description
1 polymer ?
#
loop_
_entity_poly.entity_id
_entity_poly.type
_entity_poly.pdbx_seq_one_letter_code
_entity_poly.pdbx_strand_id
1 'polypeptide(L)'
;MRRDVENGLSNLSDLLRKLWNEFIVNKQEPWKSLDFTLNSKGKFNIQYSYEDLERDGYDYVDRVAIWEYEKLNMLPKSTDVSAIELIENYKKI
;
A
#
# COMPACT_ATOMS: atom_id res chain seq x y z
N MET A 1 14.22 8.57 19.94
CA MET A 1 14.06 8.95 18.52
C MET A 1 13.74 7.76 17.62
N ARG A 2 14.63 6.78 17.36
CA ARG A 2 14.27 5.60 16.51
C ARG A 2 13.11 4.77 17.10
N ARG A 3 13.17 4.45 18.40
CA ARG A 3 12.10 3.72 19.11
C ARG A 3 10.75 4.42 19.09
N ASP A 4 10.72 5.75 19.17
CA ASP A 4 9.46 6.50 19.18
C ASP A 4 8.78 6.48 17.80
N VAL A 5 9.59 6.52 16.73
CA VAL A 5 9.10 6.36 15.35
C VAL A 5 8.58 4.94 15.12
N GLU A 6 9.32 3.92 15.55
CA GLU A 6 8.89 2.51 15.45
C GLU A 6 7.57 2.27 16.19
N ASN A 7 7.45 2.79 17.43
CA ASN A 7 6.22 2.72 18.21
C ASN A 7 5.06 3.46 17.51
N GLY A 8 5.34 4.63 16.91
CA GLY A 8 4.36 5.39 16.15
C GLY A 8 3.83 4.62 14.94
N LEU A 9 4.72 3.99 14.17
CA LEU A 9 4.35 3.16 13.02
C LEU A 9 3.54 1.93 13.43
N SER A 10 3.96 1.24 14.50
CA SER A 10 3.20 0.10 15.05
C SER A 10 1.78 0.51 15.45
N ASN A 11 1.64 1.63 16.17
CA ASN A 11 0.33 2.13 16.58
C ASN A 11 -0.55 2.51 15.39
N LEU A 12 0.03 3.12 14.34
CA LEU A 12 -0.71 3.44 13.12
C LEU A 12 -1.19 2.15 12.43
N SER A 13 -0.34 1.14 12.29
CA SER A 13 -0.73 -0.15 11.71
C SER A 13 -1.87 -0.81 12.49
N ASP A 14 -1.82 -0.79 13.82
CA ASP A 14 -2.89 -1.33 14.66
C ASP A 14 -4.21 -0.58 14.48
N LEU A 15 -4.16 0.76 14.36
CA LEU A 15 -5.34 1.59 14.10
C LEU A 15 -5.94 1.31 12.72
N LEU A 16 -5.11 1.18 11.69
CA LEU A 16 -5.57 0.85 10.34
C LEU A 16 -6.20 -0.55 10.29
N ARG A 17 -5.65 -1.53 11.04
CA ARG A 17 -6.25 -2.86 11.12
C ARG A 17 -7.59 -2.86 11.86
N LYS A 18 -7.73 -2.06 12.92
CA LYS A 18 -9.02 -1.85 13.58
C LYS A 18 -10.03 -1.22 12.62
N LEU A 19 -9.63 -0.18 11.88
CA LEU A 19 -10.48 0.44 10.87
C LEU A 19 -10.92 -0.54 9.78
N TRP A 20 -10.02 -1.41 9.30
CA TRP A 20 -10.36 -2.47 8.35
C TRP A 20 -11.41 -3.44 8.92
N ASN A 21 -11.24 -3.87 10.17
CA ASN A 21 -12.22 -4.73 10.84
C ASN A 21 -13.59 -4.05 10.99
N GLU A 22 -13.64 -2.74 11.23
CA GLU A 22 -14.91 -2.01 11.33
C GLU A 22 -15.72 -2.07 10.03
N PHE A 23 -15.07 -2.06 8.86
CA PHE A 23 -15.78 -2.24 7.58
C PHE A 23 -16.48 -3.61 7.56
N ILE A 24 -15.78 -4.67 7.96
CA ILE A 24 -16.31 -6.04 8.00
C ILE A 24 -17.48 -6.14 8.99
N VAL A 25 -17.33 -5.63 10.21
CA VAL A 25 -18.37 -5.65 11.25
C VAL A 25 -19.63 -4.93 10.77
N ASN A 26 -19.46 -3.83 10.04
CA ASN A 26 -20.56 -3.06 9.48
C ASN A 26 -21.07 -3.58 8.12
N LYS A 27 -20.66 -4.80 7.71
CA LYS A 27 -21.05 -5.44 6.44
C LYS A 27 -20.73 -4.59 5.20
N GLN A 28 -19.69 -3.77 5.30
CA GLN A 28 -19.12 -3.07 4.16
C GLN A 28 -18.02 -3.94 3.55
N GLU A 29 -17.80 -3.78 2.25
CA GLU A 29 -16.70 -4.46 1.58
C GLU A 29 -15.37 -4.00 2.20
N PRO A 30 -14.51 -4.92 2.68
CA PRO A 30 -13.20 -4.55 3.18
C PRO A 30 -12.29 -4.14 2.04
N TRP A 31 -11.56 -3.04 2.22
CA TRP A 31 -10.53 -2.59 1.29
C TRP A 31 -9.33 -3.57 1.27
N LYS A 32 -8.62 -3.62 0.15
CA LYS A 32 -7.45 -4.49 -0.08
C LYS A 32 -6.13 -3.79 0.21
N SER A 33 -6.04 -2.51 -0.11
CA SER A 33 -4.95 -1.62 0.28
C SER A 33 -5.48 -0.21 0.53
N LEU A 34 -4.65 0.65 1.14
CA LEU A 34 -4.98 2.06 1.31
C LEU A 34 -3.74 2.94 1.13
N ASP A 35 -3.98 4.16 0.65
CA ASP A 35 -3.02 5.25 0.64
C ASP A 35 -3.32 6.19 1.80
N PHE A 36 -2.39 6.30 2.74
CA PHE A 36 -2.45 7.27 3.82
C PHE A 36 -1.50 8.43 3.54
N THR A 37 -2.04 9.65 3.45
CA THR A 37 -1.24 10.86 3.26
C THR A 37 -1.46 11.81 4.43
N LEU A 38 -0.39 12.41 4.94
CA LEU A 38 -0.41 13.37 6.04
C LEU A 38 0.49 14.55 5.67
N ASN A 39 -0.04 15.77 5.74
CA ASN A 39 0.76 16.96 5.52
C ASN A 39 1.26 17.57 6.84
N SER A 40 2.21 18.51 6.73
CA SER A 40 2.81 19.20 7.88
C SER A 40 1.82 20.06 8.69
N LYS A 41 0.63 20.34 8.16
CA LYS A 41 -0.46 21.05 8.86
C LYS A 41 -1.37 20.10 9.65
N GLY A 42 -1.07 18.79 9.67
CA GLY A 42 -1.89 17.78 10.33
C GLY A 42 -3.14 17.36 9.56
N LYS A 43 -3.32 17.83 8.32
CA LYS A 43 -4.42 17.34 7.46
C LYS A 43 -3.99 16.01 6.85
N PHE A 44 -4.83 14.99 7.03
CA PHE A 44 -4.64 13.68 6.44
C PHE A 44 -5.75 13.34 5.44
N ASN A 45 -5.45 12.39 4.55
CA ASN A 45 -6.41 11.77 3.64
C ASN A 45 -6.15 10.26 3.57
N ILE A 46 -7.23 9.49 3.47
CA ILE A 46 -7.19 8.04 3.24
C ILE A 46 -7.90 7.77 1.92
N GLN A 47 -7.22 7.07 1.01
CA GLN A 47 -7.83 6.55 -0.20
C GLN A 47 -7.79 5.03 -0.17
N TYR A 48 -8.96 4.41 -0.17
CA TYR A 48 -9.09 2.95 -0.18
C TYR A 48 -9.00 2.42 -1.61
N SER A 49 -8.30 1.29 -1.78
CA SER A 49 -8.32 0.50 -3.01
C SER A 49 -8.96 -0.86 -2.75
N TYR A 50 -9.75 -1.32 -3.72
CA TYR A 50 -10.40 -2.63 -3.74
C TYR A 50 -9.78 -3.56 -4.78
N GLU A 51 -8.71 -3.11 -5.44
CA GLU A 51 -7.93 -3.92 -6.35
C GLU A 51 -7.28 -5.09 -5.61
N ASP A 52 -7.46 -6.29 -6.14
CA ASP A 52 -7.07 -7.54 -5.48
C ASP A 52 -5.81 -8.14 -6.13
N LEU A 53 -4.72 -7.37 -6.11
CA LEU A 53 -3.44 -7.77 -6.70
C LEU A 53 -2.93 -9.12 -6.15
N GLU A 54 -3.28 -9.48 -4.91
CA GLU A 54 -2.96 -10.79 -4.35
C GLU A 54 -3.63 -11.94 -5.11
N ARG A 55 -4.88 -11.75 -5.52
CA ARG A 55 -5.61 -12.72 -6.34
C ARG A 55 -4.99 -12.87 -7.73
N ASP A 56 -4.40 -11.80 -8.24
CA ASP A 56 -3.74 -11.77 -9.54
C ASP A 56 -2.30 -12.32 -9.48
N GLY A 57 -1.88 -12.81 -8.31
CA GLY A 57 -0.61 -13.52 -8.12
C GLY A 57 0.54 -12.65 -7.63
N TYR A 58 0.29 -11.37 -7.32
CA TYR A 58 1.32 -10.44 -6.84
C TYR A 58 1.50 -10.55 -5.33
N ASP A 59 2.72 -10.88 -4.92
CA ASP A 59 3.08 -10.96 -3.52
C ASP A 59 3.26 -9.58 -2.87
N TYR A 60 3.63 -9.53 -1.59
CA TYR A 60 3.83 -8.26 -0.90
C TYR A 60 4.89 -7.36 -1.55
N VAL A 61 6.02 -7.93 -1.98
CA VAL A 61 7.13 -7.17 -2.57
C VAL A 61 6.70 -6.64 -3.93
N ASP A 62 6.03 -7.47 -4.73
CA ASP A 62 5.48 -7.07 -6.02
C ASP A 62 4.51 -5.89 -5.89
N ARG A 63 3.59 -5.98 -4.93
CA ARG A 63 2.57 -4.94 -4.68
C ARG A 63 3.20 -3.62 -4.24
N VAL A 64 4.28 -3.65 -3.46
CA VAL A 64 5.00 -2.42 -3.09
C VAL A 64 5.66 -1.80 -4.32
N ALA A 65 6.33 -2.59 -5.16
CA ALA A 65 6.95 -2.09 -6.39
C ALA A 65 5.91 -1.51 -7.37
N ILE A 66 4.77 -2.19 -7.55
CA ILE A 66 3.64 -1.71 -8.34
C ILE A 66 3.12 -0.38 -7.77
N TRP A 67 2.93 -0.29 -6.45
CA TRP A 67 2.48 0.94 -5.80
C TRP A 67 3.45 2.11 -6.01
N GLU A 68 4.76 1.89 -5.85
CA GLU A 68 5.78 2.92 -6.10
C GLU A 68 5.75 3.40 -7.55
N TYR A 69 5.57 2.47 -8.49
CA TYR A 69 5.40 2.81 -9.90
C TYR A 69 4.14 3.66 -10.14
N GLU A 70 2.97 3.25 -9.66
CA GLU A 70 1.71 3.94 -9.92
C GLU A 70 1.58 5.28 -9.20
N LYS A 71 1.98 5.34 -7.93
CA LYS A 71 1.72 6.50 -7.06
C LYS A 71 2.85 7.50 -7.08
N LEU A 72 4.09 7.05 -7.25
CA LEU A 72 5.27 7.90 -7.21
C LEU A 72 5.91 8.10 -8.58
N ASN A 73 5.42 7.42 -9.63
CA ASN A 73 6.06 7.38 -10.95
C ASN A 73 7.53 6.91 -10.87
N MET A 74 7.83 6.05 -9.90
CA MET A 74 9.18 5.51 -9.71
C MET A 74 9.39 4.29 -10.60
N LEU A 75 10.43 4.32 -11.41
CA LEU A 75 10.83 3.16 -12.21
C LEU A 75 11.81 2.29 -11.42
N PRO A 76 11.77 0.96 -11.60
CA PRO A 76 12.80 0.08 -11.08
C PRO A 76 14.20 0.52 -11.54
N LYS A 77 15.22 0.19 -10.73
CA LYS A 77 16.61 0.39 -11.14
C LYS A 77 16.88 -0.44 -12.38
N SER A 78 17.66 0.11 -13.33
CA SER A 78 18.03 -0.60 -14.57
C SER A 78 18.77 -1.92 -14.34
N THR A 79 19.36 -2.11 -13.16
CA THR A 79 20.04 -3.35 -12.75
C THR A 79 19.11 -4.39 -12.15
N ASP A 80 17.88 -4.02 -11.79
CA ASP A 80 16.89 -4.92 -11.18
C ASP A 80 15.95 -5.46 -12.25
N VAL A 81 16.45 -6.47 -12.98
CA VAL A 81 15.75 -7.08 -14.11
C VAL A 81 14.40 -7.66 -13.67
N SER A 82 14.34 -8.29 -12.50
CA SER A 82 13.10 -8.83 -11.92
C SER A 82 12.02 -7.76 -11.73
N ALA A 83 12.38 -6.62 -11.14
CA ALA A 83 11.42 -5.54 -10.93
C ALA A 83 11.00 -4.88 -12.25
N ILE A 84 11.88 -4.81 -13.25
CA ILE A 84 11.52 -4.35 -14.60
C ILE A 84 10.49 -5.29 -15.23
N GLU A 85 10.75 -6.59 -15.25
CA GLU A 85 9.85 -7.60 -15.81
C GLU A 85 8.49 -7.60 -15.09
N LEU A 86 8.48 -7.48 -13.76
CA LEU A 86 7.27 -7.33 -12.96
C LEU A 86 6.42 -6.15 -13.46
N ILE A 87 7.01 -4.96 -13.55
CA ILE A 87 6.31 -3.74 -13.94
C ILE A 87 5.88 -3.77 -15.41
N GLU A 88 6.66 -4.39 -16.31
CA GLU A 88 6.25 -4.60 -17.70
C GLU A 88 5.09 -5.58 -17.84
N ASN A 89 5.04 -6.64 -17.02
CA ASN A 89 3.92 -7.57 -17.02
C ASN A 89 2.67 -6.96 -16.41
N TYR A 90 2.80 -6.19 -15.33
CA TYR A 90 1.71 -5.45 -14.72
C TYR A 90 1.03 -4.48 -15.72
N LYS A 91 1.80 -3.75 -16.52
CA LYS A 91 1.27 -2.82 -17.54
C LYS A 91 0.44 -3.45 -18.66
N LYS A 92 0.49 -4.77 -18.83
CA LYS A 92 -0.21 -5.48 -19.92
C LYS A 92 -1.63 -5.92 -19.51
N ILE A 93 -1.97 -5.80 -18.22
CA ILE A 93 -3.30 -6.05 -17.66
C ILE A 93 -4.19 -4.84 -17.94
#